data_AF-A0A2N1QX46-F1
#
_entry.id   AF-A0A2N1QX46-F1
#
_cell.length_a   1.000
_cell.length_b   1.000
_cell.length_c   1.000
_cell.angle_alpha   90.00
_cell.angle_beta   90.00
_cell.angle_gamma   90.00
#
_symmetry.space_group_name_H-M   'P 1'
#
loop_
_entity.id
_entity.type
_entity.pdbx_description
1 polymer ?
#
loop_
_entity_poly.entity_id
_entity_poly.type
_entity_poly.pdbx_seq_one_letter_code
_entity_poly.pdbx_strand_id
1 'polypeptide(L)'
;MQYRLPFGLAKRFEPTWLMDLTECSILTDKFPLLKILKDSLYYAASGFDGDPIKHMLGYFFSFVYVDYHRSHEQLMREIEGRGFKGYRLLGWRSVTREELVPNGWTPAYPRRSDGNPNRYRSLFMQPFCDWCIFERTPGTLESHGPARFCLLFLCGDGVVTFQALYRGNHTFPRGVAIIQDGSGFGYNWTSFRREGGIFYRSVMENPYGQPEVLLNGGWGDLSGYHDPIWPEYPEELTRFHKTRGGGYVVWGP
;
A
#
# COMPACT_ATOMS: atom_id res chain seq x y z
N MET A 1 -11.32 -27.08 -14.87
CA MET A 1 -12.36 -26.03 -14.80
C MET A 1 -11.63 -24.72 -14.52
N GLN A 2 -11.32 -23.96 -15.57
CA GLN A 2 -10.60 -22.68 -15.47
C GLN A 2 -11.56 -21.64 -14.87
N TYR A 3 -11.30 -21.21 -13.64
CA TYR A 3 -11.95 -20.03 -13.08
C TYR A 3 -11.54 -18.83 -13.94
N ARG A 4 -12.44 -18.34 -14.80
CA ARG A 4 -12.32 -17.01 -15.39
C ARG A 4 -12.25 -16.02 -14.23
N LEU A 5 -11.12 -15.32 -14.11
CA LEU A 5 -10.96 -14.23 -13.15
C LEU A 5 -11.94 -13.10 -13.54
N PRO A 6 -12.60 -12.43 -12.59
CA PRO A 6 -13.60 -11.39 -12.89
C PRO A 6 -13.10 -10.13 -13.62
N PHE A 7 -11.82 -10.02 -13.97
CA PHE A 7 -11.16 -8.72 -14.14
C PHE A 7 -10.42 -8.60 -15.48
N GLY A 8 -10.43 -7.40 -16.07
CA GLY A 8 -9.53 -7.01 -17.17
C GLY A 8 -8.05 -6.93 -16.77
N LEU A 9 -7.71 -7.20 -15.51
CA LEU A 9 -6.35 -7.30 -15.01
C LEU A 9 -5.85 -8.75 -15.09
N ALA A 10 -4.68 -8.97 -15.68
CA ALA A 10 -4.04 -10.28 -15.71
C ALA A 10 -3.38 -10.60 -14.35
N LYS A 11 -3.61 -11.81 -13.82
CA LYS A 11 -2.84 -12.36 -12.70
C LYS A 11 -1.37 -12.44 -13.12
N ARG A 12 -0.45 -12.08 -12.21
CA ARG A 12 0.98 -12.13 -12.49
C ARG A 12 1.62 -13.40 -11.97
N PHE A 13 2.74 -13.75 -12.58
CA PHE A 13 3.62 -14.80 -12.08
C PHE A 13 4.24 -14.38 -10.75
N GLU A 14 4.39 -15.37 -9.88
CA GLU A 14 5.01 -15.20 -8.57
C GLU A 14 6.47 -14.75 -8.76
N PRO A 15 6.90 -13.63 -8.16
CA PRO A 15 8.26 -13.13 -8.37
C PRO A 15 9.30 -14.06 -7.76
N THR A 16 10.24 -14.57 -8.57
CA THR A 16 11.30 -15.50 -8.10
C THR A 16 12.05 -14.95 -6.91
N TRP A 17 12.40 -13.66 -6.93
CA TRP A 17 13.11 -13.00 -5.82
C TRP A 17 12.40 -13.11 -4.47
N LEU A 18 11.08 -13.20 -4.45
CA LEU A 18 10.26 -13.31 -3.25
C LEU A 18 10.10 -14.79 -2.84
N MET A 19 9.99 -15.68 -3.83
CA MET A 19 9.89 -17.12 -3.61
C MET A 19 11.20 -17.73 -3.10
N ASP A 20 12.34 -17.15 -3.45
CA ASP A 20 13.66 -17.63 -3.05
C ASP A 20 14.08 -17.17 -1.64
N LEU A 21 13.30 -16.29 -0.99
CA LEU A 21 13.62 -15.82 0.36
C LEU A 21 13.56 -16.95 1.39
N THR A 22 14.44 -16.87 2.37
CA THR A 22 14.46 -17.68 3.58
C THR A 22 14.43 -16.75 4.79
N GLU A 23 14.13 -17.30 5.97
CA GLU A 23 14.18 -16.52 7.23
C GLU A 23 15.56 -15.88 7.41
N CYS A 24 16.63 -16.59 7.06
CA CYS A 24 18.01 -16.10 7.11
C CYS A 24 18.23 -14.92 6.14
N SER A 25 17.93 -15.11 4.84
CA SER A 25 18.16 -14.06 3.83
C SER A 25 17.33 -12.80 4.09
N ILE A 26 16.14 -12.93 4.69
CA ILE A 26 15.32 -11.75 5.06
C ILE A 26 16.09 -10.87 6.04
N LEU A 27 16.81 -11.48 6.99
CA LEU A 27 17.56 -10.79 8.03
C LEU A 27 18.93 -10.28 7.54
N THR A 28 19.63 -11.05 6.70
CA THR A 28 21.04 -10.80 6.38
C THR A 28 21.27 -10.12 5.03
N ASP A 29 20.39 -10.33 4.05
CA ASP A 29 20.66 -9.88 2.70
C ASP A 29 20.31 -8.40 2.52
N LYS A 30 20.92 -7.82 1.48
CA LYS A 30 20.65 -6.44 1.07
C LYS A 30 19.16 -6.25 0.81
N PHE A 31 18.59 -5.17 1.38
CA PHE A 31 17.19 -4.83 1.19
C PHE A 31 16.84 -4.69 -0.30
N PRO A 32 15.88 -5.48 -0.83
CA PRO A 32 15.57 -5.49 -2.25
C PRO A 32 14.61 -4.35 -2.63
N LEU A 33 14.94 -3.11 -2.27
CA LEU A 33 14.09 -1.92 -2.39
C LEU A 33 13.35 -1.81 -3.73
N LEU A 34 14.07 -1.79 -4.86
CA LEU A 34 13.45 -1.63 -6.17
C LEU A 34 12.50 -2.79 -6.54
N LYS A 35 12.77 -4.01 -6.05
CA LYS A 35 11.91 -5.17 -6.28
C LYS A 35 10.62 -5.09 -5.45
N ILE A 36 10.70 -4.47 -4.26
CA ILE A 36 9.54 -4.21 -3.39
C ILE A 36 8.70 -3.08 -3.96
N LEU A 37 9.31 -1.99 -4.43
CA LEU A 37 8.57 -0.82 -4.92
C LEU A 37 7.96 -1.04 -6.31
N LYS A 38 8.67 -1.74 -7.19
CA LYS A 38 8.16 -2.04 -8.53
C LYS A 38 6.95 -2.98 -8.42
N ASP A 39 5.91 -2.67 -9.19
CA ASP A 39 4.68 -3.47 -9.23
C ASP A 39 3.95 -3.57 -7.87
N SER A 40 4.19 -2.64 -6.93
CA SER A 40 3.55 -2.61 -5.62
C SER A 40 2.17 -1.94 -5.62
N LEU A 41 1.40 -2.23 -4.56
CA LEU A 41 0.24 -1.42 -4.17
C LEU A 41 0.65 -0.48 -3.03
N TYR A 42 0.57 0.83 -3.27
CA TYR A 42 0.82 1.85 -2.25
C TYR A 42 -0.48 2.26 -1.56
N TYR A 43 -0.53 2.20 -0.23
CA TYR A 43 -1.71 2.58 0.56
C TYR A 43 -1.31 3.54 1.68
N ALA A 44 -1.61 4.83 1.49
CA ALA A 44 -1.45 5.86 2.52
C ALA A 44 -2.68 5.94 3.44
N ALA A 45 -2.44 6.32 4.71
CA ALA A 45 -3.44 6.31 5.77
C ALA A 45 -4.09 4.92 5.93
N SER A 46 -3.28 3.85 5.81
CA SER A 46 -3.78 2.48 5.72
C SER A 46 -4.36 1.91 7.01
N GLY A 47 -4.01 2.50 8.17
CA GLY A 47 -4.16 1.82 9.46
C GLY A 47 -3.60 0.40 9.40
N PHE A 48 -4.38 -0.58 9.85
CA PHE A 48 -4.10 -2.01 9.71
C PHE A 48 -5.10 -2.71 8.78
N ASP A 49 -5.54 -2.01 7.72
CA ASP A 49 -6.55 -2.54 6.81
C ASP A 49 -6.00 -3.66 5.91
N GLY A 50 -6.30 -4.91 6.28
CA GLY A 50 -5.93 -6.09 5.50
C GLY A 50 -6.79 -6.37 4.27
N ASP A 51 -7.88 -5.63 4.03
CA ASP A 51 -8.80 -5.93 2.93
C ASP A 51 -8.18 -5.73 1.52
N PRO A 52 -7.34 -4.71 1.25
CA PRO A 52 -6.63 -4.61 -0.02
C PRO A 52 -5.69 -5.78 -0.28
N ILE A 53 -4.96 -6.26 0.73
CA ILE A 53 -4.14 -7.48 0.59
C ILE A 53 -5.06 -8.66 0.26
N LYS A 54 -6.07 -8.91 1.08
CA LYS A 54 -7.01 -10.03 0.92
C LYS A 54 -7.61 -10.10 -0.49
N HIS A 55 -8.04 -8.98 -1.07
CA HIS A 55 -8.74 -8.97 -2.35
C HIS A 55 -7.81 -8.85 -3.56
N MET A 56 -6.60 -8.29 -3.39
CA MET A 56 -5.68 -8.01 -4.50
C MET A 56 -4.47 -8.96 -4.55
N LEU A 57 -4.43 -9.99 -3.71
CA LEU A 57 -3.42 -11.05 -3.77
C LEU A 57 -3.39 -11.72 -5.14
N GLY A 58 -2.19 -11.88 -5.71
CA GLY A 58 -1.97 -12.41 -7.06
C GLY A 58 -2.03 -11.35 -8.17
N TYR A 59 -2.58 -10.18 -7.88
CA TYR A 59 -2.39 -8.96 -8.68
C TYR A 59 -1.17 -8.18 -8.21
N PHE A 60 -1.03 -8.10 -6.90
CA PHE A 60 0.12 -7.55 -6.21
C PHE A 60 0.73 -8.64 -5.31
N PHE A 61 2.06 -8.61 -5.24
CA PHE A 61 2.86 -9.43 -4.32
C PHE A 61 3.59 -8.55 -3.30
N SER A 62 3.63 -7.24 -3.53
CA SER A 62 4.24 -6.25 -2.66
C SER A 62 3.24 -5.17 -2.30
N PHE A 63 3.06 -4.95 -1.01
CA PHE A 63 2.16 -3.96 -0.45
C PHE A 63 2.97 -2.98 0.39
N VAL A 64 2.83 -1.69 0.10
CA VAL A 64 3.53 -0.61 0.82
C VAL A 64 2.49 0.21 1.58
N TYR A 65 2.43 0.02 2.88
CA TYR A 65 1.44 0.60 3.76
C TYR A 65 2.07 1.71 4.59
N VAL A 66 1.37 2.84 4.73
CA VAL A 66 1.90 4.03 5.40
C VAL A 66 0.86 4.66 6.30
N ASP A 67 1.18 4.77 7.59
CA ASP A 67 0.32 5.44 8.57
C ASP A 67 1.14 5.93 9.79
N TYR A 68 1.21 7.24 9.98
CA TYR A 68 1.94 7.88 11.09
C TYR A 68 1.28 7.79 12.47
N HIS A 69 0.10 7.17 12.59
CA HIS A 69 -0.62 6.97 13.87
C HIS A 69 -0.56 5.53 14.36
N ARG A 70 0.38 4.74 13.82
CA ARG A 70 0.58 3.34 14.17
C ARG A 70 1.99 3.14 14.70
N SER A 71 2.12 2.36 15.77
CA SER A 71 3.42 1.98 16.33
C SER A 71 3.84 0.59 15.87
N HIS A 72 5.14 0.31 16.01
CA HIS A 72 5.71 -1.00 15.73
C HIS A 72 5.03 -2.09 16.58
N GLU A 73 4.83 -1.83 17.87
CA GLU A 73 4.19 -2.79 18.78
C GLU A 73 2.74 -3.08 18.39
N GLN A 74 2.01 -2.08 17.89
CA GLN A 74 0.65 -2.28 17.39
C GLN A 74 0.63 -3.12 16.11
N LEU A 75 1.56 -2.87 15.18
CA LEU A 75 1.70 -3.68 13.97
C LEU A 75 1.97 -5.14 14.32
N MET A 76 2.95 -5.41 15.19
CA MET A 76 3.31 -6.76 15.58
C MET A 76 2.14 -7.49 16.27
N ARG A 77 1.41 -6.81 17.16
CA ARG A 77 0.19 -7.37 17.78
C ARG A 77 -0.89 -7.70 16.75
N GLU A 78 -1.09 -6.87 15.72
CA GLU A 78 -2.07 -7.17 14.67
C GLU A 78 -1.63 -8.35 13.81
N ILE A 79 -0.33 -8.46 13.49
CA ILE A 79 0.23 -9.60 12.75
C ILE A 79 0.09 -10.90 13.55
N GLU A 80 0.41 -10.89 14.85
CA GLU A 80 0.35 -12.07 15.71
C GLU A 80 -1.08 -12.46 16.09
N GLY A 81 -1.91 -11.48 16.44
CA GLY A 81 -3.26 -11.73 16.95
C GLY A 81 -4.28 -12.01 15.85
N ARG A 82 -4.25 -11.22 14.76
CA ARG A 82 -5.22 -11.31 13.68
C ARG A 82 -4.62 -11.93 12.42
N GLY A 83 -3.46 -11.45 12.03
CA GLY A 83 -2.70 -11.89 10.87
C GLY A 83 -3.50 -11.89 9.56
N PHE A 84 -3.06 -12.72 8.63
CA PHE A 84 -3.73 -12.96 7.36
C PHE A 84 -4.16 -14.43 7.31
N LYS A 85 -5.47 -14.68 7.26
CA LYS A 85 -6.01 -16.05 7.25
C LYS A 85 -5.38 -16.88 6.11
N GLY A 86 -4.84 -18.06 6.45
CA GLY A 86 -4.18 -18.96 5.50
C GLY A 86 -2.73 -18.61 5.19
N TYR A 87 -2.16 -17.62 5.88
CA TYR A 87 -0.76 -17.22 5.78
C TYR A 87 -0.13 -17.15 7.17
N ARG A 88 1.17 -17.45 7.24
CA ARG A 88 2.03 -17.26 8.41
C ARG A 88 3.12 -16.24 8.10
N LEU A 89 3.63 -15.55 9.11
CA LEU A 89 4.83 -14.72 8.96
C LEU A 89 6.03 -15.66 8.76
N LEU A 90 6.73 -15.54 7.64
CA LEU A 90 7.97 -16.26 7.37
C LEU A 90 9.13 -15.57 8.10
N GLY A 91 9.19 -14.25 8.01
CA GLY A 91 10.21 -13.45 8.67
C GLY A 91 9.94 -11.97 8.45
N TRP A 92 10.58 -11.14 9.26
CA TRP A 92 10.55 -9.70 9.11
C TRP A 92 11.87 -9.08 9.58
N ARG A 93 12.14 -7.86 9.12
CA ARG A 93 13.17 -7.01 9.73
C ARG A 93 12.82 -5.55 9.60
N SER A 94 13.38 -4.75 10.50
CA SER A 94 13.36 -3.31 10.35
C SER A 94 14.25 -2.87 9.19
N VAL A 95 13.81 -1.81 8.51
CA VAL A 95 14.48 -1.22 7.35
C VAL A 95 14.90 0.20 7.70
N THR A 96 16.14 0.55 7.41
CA THR A 96 16.66 1.87 7.76
C THR A 96 16.23 2.94 6.75
N ARG A 97 16.37 4.21 7.13
CA ARG A 97 16.15 5.33 6.22
C ARG A 97 17.09 5.25 5.01
N GLU A 98 18.35 4.89 5.24
CA GLU A 98 19.38 4.78 4.22
C GLU A 98 19.07 3.65 3.22
N GLU A 99 18.41 2.58 3.68
CA GLU A 99 17.93 1.51 2.80
C GLU A 99 16.70 1.93 1.97
N LEU A 100 15.86 2.84 2.47
CA LEU A 100 14.66 3.34 1.77
C LEU A 100 14.95 4.45 0.76
N VAL A 101 15.91 5.32 1.08
CA VAL A 101 16.30 6.46 0.26
C VAL A 101 17.83 6.53 0.10
N PRO A 102 18.45 5.52 -0.52
CA PRO A 102 19.91 5.43 -0.64
C PRO A 102 20.55 6.60 -1.38
N ASN A 103 19.78 7.29 -2.24
CA ASN A 103 20.23 8.45 -2.99
C ASN A 103 19.66 9.78 -2.43
N GLY A 104 19.00 9.73 -1.28
CA GLY A 104 18.16 10.82 -0.80
C GLY A 104 16.99 11.11 -1.76
N TRP A 105 16.34 12.26 -1.57
CA TRP A 105 15.28 12.74 -2.46
C TRP A 105 15.00 14.23 -2.20
N THR A 106 14.39 14.91 -3.16
CA THR A 106 13.99 16.32 -3.03
C THR A 106 12.48 16.42 -2.82
N PRO A 107 12.01 16.94 -1.66
CA PRO A 107 10.59 17.06 -1.38
C PRO A 107 9.88 18.11 -2.22
N ALA A 108 8.69 17.75 -2.70
CA ALA A 108 7.74 18.73 -3.18
C ALA A 108 6.94 19.24 -1.98
N TYR A 109 7.08 20.54 -1.71
CA TYR A 109 6.45 21.17 -0.55
C TYR A 109 4.96 21.43 -0.78
N PRO A 110 4.13 21.38 0.29
CA PRO A 110 2.72 21.75 0.21
C PRO A 110 2.53 23.21 -0.14
N ARG A 111 1.51 23.49 -0.96
CA ARG A 111 0.94 24.83 -1.13
C ARG A 111 0.04 25.12 0.06
N ARG A 112 -0.27 26.40 0.31
CA ARG A 112 -1.20 26.80 1.38
C ARG A 112 -2.56 26.08 1.27
N SER A 113 -3.03 25.82 0.06
CA SER A 113 -4.28 25.10 -0.19
C SER A 113 -4.21 23.61 0.15
N ASP A 114 -3.03 23.00 0.29
CA ASP A 114 -2.86 21.57 0.61
C ASP A 114 -3.09 21.23 2.08
N GLY A 115 -3.13 22.24 2.95
CA GLY A 115 -3.23 22.05 4.41
C GLY A 115 -1.89 22.23 5.10
N ASN A 116 -1.85 21.86 6.38
CA ASN A 116 -0.68 22.06 7.23
C ASN A 116 -0.14 20.70 7.71
N PRO A 117 1.02 20.23 7.23
CA PRO A 117 1.64 18.98 7.67
C PRO A 117 1.87 18.88 9.18
N ASN A 118 2.00 20.03 9.87
CA ASN A 118 2.22 20.07 11.32
C ASN A 118 0.92 20.05 12.13
N ARG A 119 -0.25 20.03 11.49
CA ARG A 119 -1.56 20.14 12.17
C ARG A 119 -1.76 19.09 13.28
N TYR A 120 -1.27 17.89 13.06
CA TYR A 120 -1.43 16.74 13.96
C TYR A 120 -0.10 16.17 14.45
N ARG A 121 0.99 16.95 14.37
CA ARG A 121 2.34 16.49 14.68
C ARG A 121 2.47 15.86 16.08
N SER A 122 1.72 16.34 17.06
CA SER A 122 1.72 15.81 18.43
C SER A 122 1.12 14.41 18.55
N LEU A 123 0.40 13.94 17.53
CA LEU A 123 -0.21 12.60 17.49
C LEU A 123 0.69 11.58 16.77
N PHE A 124 1.77 12.03 16.13
CA PHE A 124 2.63 11.15 15.35
C PHE A 124 3.36 10.17 16.26
N MET A 125 3.35 8.89 15.86
CA MET A 125 4.12 7.85 16.53
C MET A 125 5.59 7.93 16.13
N GLN A 126 6.45 7.25 16.91
CA GLN A 126 7.86 7.09 16.58
C GLN A 126 7.99 6.43 15.19
N PRO A 127 8.70 7.06 14.24
CA PRO A 127 8.88 6.47 12.92
C PRO A 127 9.57 5.12 12.99
N PHE A 128 9.04 4.16 12.23
CA PHE A 128 9.63 2.84 12.00
C PHE A 128 9.27 2.37 10.59
N CYS A 129 9.99 1.37 10.12
CA CYS A 129 9.69 0.69 8.86
C CYS A 129 10.03 -0.79 9.02
N ASP A 130 9.04 -1.65 8.82
CA ASP A 130 9.24 -3.10 8.86
C ASP A 130 8.88 -3.72 7.52
N TRP A 131 9.78 -4.60 7.05
CA TRP A 131 9.56 -5.44 5.88
C TRP A 131 9.22 -6.85 6.34
N CYS A 132 7.97 -7.26 6.11
CA CYS A 132 7.40 -8.51 6.55
C CYS A 132 7.12 -9.41 5.33
N ILE A 133 7.56 -10.67 5.39
CA ILE A 133 7.26 -11.69 4.38
C ILE A 133 6.25 -12.68 4.94
N PHE A 134 5.18 -12.91 4.20
CA PHE A 134 4.15 -13.87 4.53
C PHE A 134 4.18 -15.05 3.57
N GLU A 135 4.00 -16.25 4.10
CA GLU A 135 3.97 -17.50 3.36
C GLU A 135 2.66 -18.23 3.59
N ARG A 136 2.07 -18.76 2.51
CA ARG A 136 0.85 -19.54 2.57
C ARG A 136 1.06 -20.77 3.47
N THR A 137 0.20 -20.94 4.46
CA THR A 137 0.35 -22.00 5.46
C THR A 137 0.29 -23.38 4.79
N PRO A 138 1.18 -24.33 5.14
CA PRO A 138 1.12 -25.70 4.62
C PRO A 138 -0.28 -26.32 4.76
N GLY A 139 -0.73 -27.01 3.71
CA GLY A 139 -2.08 -27.58 3.63
C GLY A 139 -3.18 -26.60 3.15
N THR A 140 -2.88 -25.31 3.00
CA THR A 140 -3.78 -24.35 2.35
C THR A 140 -3.68 -24.48 0.82
N LEU A 141 -4.83 -24.59 0.14
CA LEU A 141 -4.90 -24.79 -1.31
C LEU A 141 -4.29 -23.61 -2.10
N GLU A 142 -3.74 -23.90 -3.28
CA GLU A 142 -3.22 -22.86 -4.20
C GLU A 142 -4.28 -21.84 -4.63
N SER A 143 -5.55 -22.24 -4.65
CA SER A 143 -6.68 -21.35 -4.94
C SER A 143 -6.91 -20.28 -3.87
N HIS A 144 -6.30 -20.41 -2.68
CA HIS A 144 -6.40 -19.43 -1.61
C HIS A 144 -5.65 -18.12 -1.92
N GLY A 145 -4.59 -18.20 -2.72
CA GLY A 145 -3.74 -17.06 -3.06
C GLY A 145 -2.31 -17.49 -3.39
N PRO A 146 -1.40 -16.55 -3.67
CA PRO A 146 -0.02 -16.87 -4.02
C PRO A 146 0.74 -17.55 -2.88
N ALA A 147 1.86 -18.21 -3.20
CA ALA A 147 2.69 -18.85 -2.19
C ALA A 147 3.23 -17.85 -1.16
N ARG A 148 3.61 -16.64 -1.61
CA ARG A 148 4.12 -15.57 -0.74
C ARG A 148 3.68 -14.19 -1.18
N PHE A 149 3.67 -13.25 -0.24
CA PHE A 149 3.58 -11.82 -0.48
C PHE A 149 4.41 -11.07 0.57
N CYS A 150 4.75 -9.81 0.31
CA CYS A 150 5.43 -8.95 1.28
C CYS A 150 4.61 -7.69 1.62
N LEU A 151 4.77 -7.26 2.86
CA LEU A 151 4.26 -6.00 3.39
C LEU A 151 5.46 -5.15 3.83
N LEU A 152 5.60 -3.96 3.26
CA LEU A 152 6.46 -2.92 3.79
C LEU A 152 5.57 -1.92 4.53
N PHE A 153 5.63 -1.90 5.85
CA PHE A 153 4.82 -1.01 6.68
C PHE A 153 5.67 0.12 7.23
N LEU A 154 5.26 1.37 7.01
CA LEU A 154 5.96 2.55 7.49
C LEU A 154 5.06 3.38 8.41
N CYS A 155 5.56 3.69 9.61
CA CYS A 155 5.03 4.81 10.38
C CYS A 155 5.60 6.11 9.81
N GLY A 156 4.84 6.73 8.92
CA GLY A 156 5.26 7.92 8.20
C GLY A 156 4.10 8.67 7.56
N ASP A 157 4.44 9.81 6.96
CA ASP A 157 3.50 10.65 6.23
C ASP A 157 3.22 10.09 4.84
N GLY A 158 1.96 9.92 4.46
CA GLY A 158 1.58 9.34 3.18
C GLY A 158 2.09 10.09 1.94
N VAL A 159 2.20 11.43 2.00
CA VAL A 159 2.68 12.20 0.86
C VAL A 159 4.20 12.13 0.78
N VAL A 160 4.86 12.42 1.90
CA VAL A 160 6.33 12.46 1.97
C VAL A 160 6.92 11.08 1.70
N THR A 161 6.32 10.03 2.26
CA THR A 161 6.77 8.65 2.01
C THR A 161 6.56 8.23 0.56
N PHE A 162 5.44 8.61 -0.08
CA PHE A 162 5.27 8.34 -1.51
C PHE A 162 6.39 8.99 -2.33
N GLN A 163 6.62 10.29 -2.11
CA GLN A 163 7.64 11.03 -2.85
C GLN A 163 9.05 10.45 -2.60
N ALA A 164 9.37 10.11 -1.34
CA ALA A 164 10.64 9.51 -0.96
C ALA A 164 10.86 8.14 -1.63
N LEU A 165 9.89 7.24 -1.51
CA LEU A 165 10.02 5.88 -2.02
C LEU A 165 9.99 5.82 -3.53
N TYR A 166 9.02 6.44 -4.18
CA TYR A 166 8.82 6.26 -5.63
C TYR A 166 9.61 7.28 -6.44
N ARG A 167 9.43 8.58 -6.18
CA ARG A 167 10.17 9.60 -6.93
C ARG A 167 11.67 9.57 -6.59
N GLY A 168 12.02 9.41 -5.33
CA GLY A 168 13.42 9.33 -4.88
C GLY A 168 14.19 8.11 -5.43
N ASN A 169 13.49 7.01 -5.74
CA ASN A 169 14.10 5.81 -6.32
C ASN A 169 13.76 5.60 -7.80
N HIS A 170 13.31 6.67 -8.48
CA HIS A 170 13.08 6.69 -9.93
C HIS A 170 12.11 5.59 -10.40
N THR A 171 11.02 5.39 -9.67
CA THR A 171 10.02 4.35 -9.92
C THR A 171 8.61 4.84 -9.56
N PHE A 172 7.61 3.98 -9.72
CA PHE A 172 6.21 4.24 -9.40
C PHE A 172 5.54 2.92 -8.94
N PRO A 173 4.52 2.99 -8.07
CA PRO A 173 3.74 1.81 -7.74
C PRO A 173 2.80 1.50 -8.89
N ARG A 174 2.45 0.22 -9.04
CA ARG A 174 1.46 -0.18 -10.04
C ARG A 174 0.04 0.16 -9.61
N GLY A 175 -0.22 0.23 -8.32
CA GLY A 175 -1.52 0.63 -7.79
C GLY A 175 -1.38 1.63 -6.65
N VAL A 176 -2.40 2.49 -6.50
CA VAL A 176 -2.56 3.36 -5.33
C VAL A 176 -3.91 3.08 -4.68
N ALA A 177 -3.94 3.02 -3.36
CA ALA A 177 -5.17 2.89 -2.58
C ALA A 177 -5.44 4.16 -1.76
N ILE A 178 -6.65 4.69 -1.94
CA ILE A 178 -7.24 5.80 -1.20
C ILE A 178 -8.57 5.29 -0.62
N ILE A 179 -8.46 4.51 0.45
CA ILE A 179 -9.60 3.91 1.15
C ILE A 179 -9.63 4.50 2.54
N GLN A 180 -10.63 5.33 2.86
CA GLN A 180 -10.58 6.25 4.01
C GLN A 180 -9.26 7.03 4.04
N ASP A 181 -9.17 8.14 3.31
CA ASP A 181 -7.95 8.94 3.23
C ASP A 181 -7.57 9.65 4.54
N GLY A 182 -8.24 9.33 5.65
CA GLY A 182 -8.00 9.89 6.98
C GLY A 182 -8.32 11.38 7.12
N SER A 183 -8.77 12.05 6.06
CA SER A 183 -9.14 13.46 6.16
C SER A 183 -10.37 13.64 7.07
N GLY A 184 -10.36 14.66 7.92
CA GLY A 184 -11.37 14.83 8.97
C GLY A 184 -11.03 14.04 10.24
N PHE A 185 -11.74 12.96 10.53
CA PHE A 185 -11.64 12.22 11.80
C PHE A 185 -10.43 11.28 11.90
N GLY A 186 -9.75 10.98 10.79
CA GLY A 186 -8.55 10.14 10.77
C GLY A 186 -7.25 10.90 11.00
N TYR A 187 -7.34 12.21 11.24
CA TYR A 187 -6.20 13.10 11.48
C TYR A 187 -5.17 13.10 10.32
N ASN A 188 -5.61 12.84 9.09
CA ASN A 188 -4.81 13.18 7.90
C ASN A 188 -4.84 14.70 7.67
N TRP A 189 -3.68 15.32 7.51
CA TRP A 189 -3.57 16.78 7.40
C TRP A 189 -3.97 17.32 6.02
N THR A 190 -4.03 16.46 5.02
CA THR A 190 -4.46 16.78 3.65
C THR A 190 -5.48 15.74 3.17
N SER A 191 -6.21 16.05 2.09
CA SER A 191 -7.03 15.03 1.41
C SER A 191 -6.25 14.43 0.27
N PHE A 192 -6.28 13.10 0.17
CA PHE A 192 -5.68 12.37 -0.95
C PHE A 192 -6.60 12.31 -2.15
N ARG A 193 -7.90 12.56 -1.98
CA ARG A 193 -8.91 12.52 -3.04
C ARG A 193 -8.84 13.72 -3.98
N ARG A 194 -8.33 14.86 -3.52
CA ARG A 194 -8.44 16.12 -4.26
C ARG A 194 -7.52 16.15 -5.47
N GLU A 195 -8.10 16.25 -6.66
CA GLU A 195 -7.40 16.57 -7.91
C GLU A 195 -6.56 17.85 -7.75
N GLY A 196 -5.34 17.81 -8.27
CA GLY A 196 -4.38 18.91 -8.12
C GLY A 196 -3.89 19.14 -6.69
N GLY A 197 -4.30 18.34 -5.69
CA GLY A 197 -3.76 18.34 -4.32
C GLY A 197 -2.38 17.69 -4.23
N ILE A 198 -1.64 17.92 -3.15
CA ILE A 198 -0.24 17.46 -3.04
C ILE A 198 -0.05 15.96 -3.26
N PHE A 199 -0.96 15.10 -2.77
CA PHE A 199 -0.84 13.66 -2.99
C PHE A 199 -1.09 13.30 -4.46
N TYR A 200 -2.18 13.81 -5.04
CA TYR A 200 -2.47 13.68 -6.48
C TYR A 200 -1.27 14.13 -7.32
N ARG A 201 -0.70 15.33 -7.06
CA ARG A 201 0.47 15.83 -7.80
C ARG A 201 1.69 14.93 -7.61
N SER A 202 1.88 14.37 -6.41
CA SER A 202 2.99 13.45 -6.15
C SER A 202 2.89 12.18 -6.99
N VAL A 203 1.67 11.67 -7.21
CA VAL A 203 1.40 10.45 -7.98
C VAL A 203 1.35 10.74 -9.48
N MET A 204 0.52 11.68 -9.91
CA MET A 204 0.21 11.92 -11.32
C MET A 204 1.29 12.72 -12.05
N GLU A 205 2.04 13.56 -11.34
CA GLU A 205 3.19 14.29 -11.92
C GLU A 205 4.52 13.54 -11.70
N ASN A 206 4.49 12.26 -11.30
CA ASN A 206 5.69 11.45 -11.17
C ASN A 206 6.30 11.16 -12.56
N PRO A 207 7.51 11.66 -12.88
CA PRO A 207 8.09 11.53 -14.22
C PRO A 207 8.48 10.10 -14.58
N TYR A 208 8.50 9.18 -13.60
CA TYR A 208 8.90 7.79 -13.81
C TYR A 208 7.73 6.88 -14.21
N GLY A 209 6.49 7.37 -14.12
CA GLY A 209 5.28 6.64 -14.49
C GLY A 209 4.12 6.87 -13.53
N GLN A 210 2.96 6.37 -13.93
CA GLN A 210 1.70 6.49 -13.19
C GLN A 210 1.15 5.09 -12.86
N PRO A 211 0.38 4.95 -11.76
CA PRO A 211 -0.29 3.70 -11.44
C PRO A 211 -1.23 3.24 -12.56
N GLU A 212 -1.37 1.92 -12.71
CA GLU A 212 -2.34 1.30 -13.61
C GLU A 212 -3.74 1.21 -12.99
N VAL A 213 -3.82 1.24 -11.65
CA VAL A 213 -5.09 1.11 -10.94
C VAL A 213 -5.16 2.02 -9.71
N LEU A 214 -6.37 2.50 -9.46
CA LEU A 214 -6.71 3.29 -8.28
C LEU A 214 -7.80 2.58 -7.47
N LEU A 215 -7.53 2.29 -6.21
CA LEU A 215 -8.53 1.78 -5.28
C LEU A 215 -9.13 2.95 -4.52
N ASN A 216 -10.44 3.17 -4.65
CA ASN A 216 -11.15 4.21 -3.91
C ASN A 216 -12.30 3.67 -3.08
N GLY A 217 -12.37 4.03 -1.80
CA GLY A 217 -13.52 3.68 -0.98
C GLY A 217 -13.44 4.11 0.47
N GLY A 218 -14.13 3.36 1.33
CA GLY A 218 -14.15 3.60 2.76
C GLY A 218 -15.29 2.89 3.50
N TRP A 219 -15.84 3.57 4.50
CA TRP A 219 -16.87 3.07 5.42
C TRP A 219 -18.29 3.26 4.86
N GLY A 220 -18.45 4.18 3.90
CA GLY A 220 -19.72 4.42 3.23
C GLY A 220 -20.18 3.24 2.37
N ASP A 221 -21.46 3.27 2.02
CA ASP A 221 -22.08 2.36 1.06
C ASP A 221 -21.36 2.42 -0.29
N LEU A 222 -21.23 1.28 -0.97
CA LEU A 222 -20.60 1.20 -2.29
C LEU A 222 -21.28 2.08 -3.34
N SER A 223 -22.58 2.33 -3.21
CA SER A 223 -23.33 3.29 -4.05
C SER A 223 -22.77 4.71 -3.99
N GLY A 224 -22.07 5.08 -2.91
CA GLY A 224 -21.39 6.38 -2.77
C GLY A 224 -20.07 6.50 -3.54
N TYR A 225 -19.58 5.43 -4.17
CA TYR A 225 -18.35 5.43 -4.97
C TYR A 225 -18.67 5.07 -6.44
N HIS A 226 -19.62 5.77 -7.04
CA HIS A 226 -20.00 5.58 -8.46
C HIS A 226 -19.16 6.41 -9.43
N ASP A 227 -18.51 7.46 -8.94
CA ASP A 227 -17.60 8.28 -9.73
C ASP A 227 -16.16 8.06 -9.28
N PRO A 228 -15.19 8.06 -10.22
CA PRO A 228 -13.78 8.02 -9.87
C PRO A 228 -13.37 9.31 -9.17
N ILE A 229 -12.50 9.20 -8.16
CA ILE A 229 -11.99 10.39 -7.46
C ILE A 229 -10.97 11.18 -8.29
N TRP A 230 -10.31 10.53 -9.26
CA TRP A 230 -9.32 11.11 -10.16
C TRP A 230 -9.74 10.84 -11.60
N PRO A 231 -9.77 11.87 -12.47
CA PRO A 231 -10.33 11.77 -13.81
C PRO A 231 -9.56 10.83 -14.74
N GLU A 232 -8.29 10.53 -14.43
CA GLU A 232 -7.45 9.60 -15.20
C GLU A 232 -7.79 8.13 -14.99
N TYR A 233 -8.77 7.81 -14.14
CA TYR A 233 -9.22 6.44 -13.90
C TYR A 233 -10.74 6.30 -14.11
N PRO A 234 -11.27 6.54 -15.32
CA PRO A 234 -12.71 6.56 -15.60
C PRO A 234 -13.38 5.19 -15.56
N GLU A 235 -12.64 4.09 -15.71
CA GLU A 235 -13.20 2.76 -15.87
C GLU A 235 -13.34 2.04 -14.52
N GLU A 236 -14.56 1.65 -14.15
CA GLU A 236 -14.76 0.73 -13.03
C GLU A 236 -14.36 -0.69 -13.45
N LEU A 237 -13.34 -1.23 -12.78
CA LEU A 237 -12.89 -2.60 -13.01
C LEU A 237 -13.61 -3.61 -12.10
N THR A 238 -13.87 -3.25 -10.84
CA THR A 238 -14.61 -4.09 -9.87
C THR A 238 -14.91 -3.35 -8.56
N ARG A 239 -15.76 -3.94 -7.71
CA ARG A 239 -16.03 -3.51 -6.34
C ARG A 239 -15.78 -4.62 -5.32
N PHE A 240 -15.40 -4.23 -4.11
CA PHE A 240 -15.22 -5.13 -2.98
C PHE A 240 -15.92 -4.62 -1.72
N HIS A 241 -16.59 -5.51 -1.01
CA HIS A 241 -17.06 -5.25 0.35
C HIS A 241 -15.93 -5.49 1.35
N LYS A 242 -15.78 -4.58 2.31
CA LYS A 242 -14.78 -4.67 3.37
C LYS A 242 -15.24 -5.59 4.50
N THR A 243 -14.28 -6.25 5.15
CA THR A 243 -14.55 -7.25 6.20
C THR A 243 -15.26 -6.64 7.41
N ARG A 244 -14.99 -5.37 7.74
CA ARG A 244 -15.61 -4.66 8.87
C ARG A 244 -16.75 -3.71 8.46
N GLY A 245 -17.25 -3.80 7.23
CA GLY A 245 -18.25 -2.90 6.68
C GLY A 245 -17.67 -1.80 5.80
N GLY A 246 -18.50 -1.27 4.92
CA GLY A 246 -18.10 -0.40 3.81
C GLY A 246 -17.57 -1.19 2.60
N GLY A 247 -16.85 -0.51 1.73
CA GLY A 247 -16.34 -1.09 0.49
C GLY A 247 -15.43 -0.14 -0.27
N TYR A 248 -14.85 -0.64 -1.35
CA TYR A 248 -14.08 0.16 -2.30
C TYR A 248 -14.25 -0.36 -3.73
N VAL A 249 -13.97 0.51 -4.67
CA VAL A 249 -13.99 0.27 -6.11
C VAL A 249 -12.55 0.33 -6.63
N VAL A 250 -12.23 -0.54 -7.58
CA VAL A 250 -10.97 -0.53 -8.33
C VAL A 250 -11.25 0.14 -9.66
N TRP A 251 -10.48 1.17 -9.95
CA TRP A 251 -10.58 1.98 -11.16
C TRP A 251 -9.36 1.79 -12.05
N GLY A 252 -9.57 1.83 -13.37
CA GLY A 252 -8.54 1.81 -14.42
C GLY A 252 -8.64 3.02 -15.34
N PRO A 253 -7.59 3.30 -16.13
CA PRO A 253 -7.54 4.41 -17.09
C PRO A 253 -8.50 4.28 -18.27
#